data_AF-A0A151IM99-F1
#
_entry.id   AF-A0A151IM99-F1
#
_cell.length_a   1.000
_cell.length_b   1.000
_cell.length_c   1.000
_cell.angle_alpha   90.00
_cell.angle_beta   90.00
_cell.angle_gamma   90.00
#
_symmetry.space_group_name_H-M   'P 1'
#
loop_
_entity.id
_entity.type
_entity.pdbx_description
1 polymer ?
#
loop_
_entity_poly.entity_id
_entity_poly.type
_entity_poly.pdbx_seq_one_letter_code
_entity_poly.pdbx_strand_id
1 'polypeptide(L)' 'MVLKWRAKFIRHCIRYEFHQGKSSAEAYESICSVLGDNVVSKNTFFASGIRKLPERWLKVIDNDGDYFDN' A
#
# COMPACT_ATOMS: atom_id res chain seq x y z
N MET A 1 8.24 13.76 -12.94
CA MET A 1 6.79 13.63 -13.28
C MET A 1 6.34 12.16 -13.44
N VAL A 2 7.18 11.23 -13.91
CA VAL A 2 6.83 9.79 -14.12
C VAL A 2 6.66 8.99 -12.81
N LEU A 3 7.43 9.26 -11.76
CA LEU A 3 7.39 8.49 -10.50
C LEU A 3 6.10 8.68 -9.68
N LYS A 4 5.50 9.89 -9.73
CA LYS A 4 4.30 10.22 -8.94
C LYS A 4 3.05 9.47 -9.42
N TRP A 5 2.97 9.20 -10.72
CA TRP A 5 1.89 8.40 -11.34
C TRP A 5 1.97 6.93 -10.94
N ARG A 6 3.19 6.35 -10.89
CA ARG A 6 3.41 4.97 -10.46
C ARG A 6 2.92 4.73 -9.02
N ALA A 7 3.20 5.66 -8.11
CA ALA A 7 2.79 5.53 -6.71
C ALA A 7 1.26 5.60 -6.50
N LYS A 8 0.57 6.52 -7.18
CA LYS A 8 -0.91 6.60 -7.13
C LYS A 8 -1.55 5.34 -7.73
N PHE A 9 -1.01 4.84 -8.83
CA PHE A 9 -1.50 3.63 -9.49
C PHE A 9 -1.36 2.39 -8.59
N ILE A 10 -0.17 2.16 -8.01
CA ILE A 10 0.07 1.03 -7.09
C ILE A 10 -0.91 1.05 -5.91
N ARG A 11 -1.19 2.23 -5.34
CA ARG A 11 -2.17 2.37 -4.25
C ARG A 11 -3.57 1.89 -4.68
N HIS A 12 -3.98 2.19 -5.91
CA HIS A 12 -5.25 1.75 -6.46
C HIS A 12 -5.29 0.23 -6.66
N CYS A 13 -4.20 -0.37 -7.15
CA CYS A 13 -4.06 -1.82 -7.27
C CYS A 13 -4.14 -2.52 -5.91
N ILE A 14 -3.41 -2.04 -4.90
CA ILE A 14 -3.46 -2.60 -3.54
C ILE A 14 -4.88 -2.55 -2.97
N ARG A 15 -5.57 -1.40 -3.15
CA ARG A 15 -6.95 -1.24 -2.70
C ARG A 15 -7.90 -2.19 -3.43
N TYR A 16 -7.70 -2.41 -4.73
CA TYR A 16 -8.48 -3.37 -5.50
C TYR A 16 -8.29 -4.79 -4.97
N GLU A 17 -7.05 -5.24 -4.80
CA GLU A 17 -6.76 -6.60 -4.30
C GLU A 17 -7.28 -6.82 -2.88
N PHE A 18 -7.24 -5.79 -2.04
CA PHE A 18 -7.83 -5.83 -0.70
C PHE A 18 -9.36 -6.04 -0.75
N HIS A 19 -10.09 -5.34 -1.63
CA HIS A 19 -11.53 -5.56 -1.79
C HIS A 19 -11.87 -6.95 -2.35
N GLN A 20 -10.94 -7.60 -3.03
CA GLN A 20 -11.08 -9.00 -3.46
C GLN A 20 -10.82 -9.99 -2.31
N GLY A 21 -10.48 -9.51 -1.10
CA GLY A 21 -10.18 -10.35 0.06
C GLY A 21 -8.80 -10.98 0.03
N LYS A 22 -7.90 -10.55 -0.87
CA LYS A 22 -6.54 -11.08 -0.94
C LYS A 22 -5.68 -10.59 0.21
N SER A 23 -4.77 -11.44 0.65
CA SER A 23 -3.73 -11.07 1.59
C SER A 23 -2.72 -10.10 0.96
N SER A 24 -1.94 -9.41 1.80
CA SER A 24 -0.85 -8.55 1.32
C SER A 24 0.21 -9.31 0.52
N ALA A 25 0.40 -10.61 0.79
CA ALA A 25 1.34 -11.44 0.04
C ALA A 25 0.85 -11.71 -1.38
N GLU A 26 -0.40 -12.17 -1.50
CA GLU A 26 -1.03 -12.42 -2.81
C GLU A 26 -1.15 -11.14 -3.65
N ALA A 27 -1.49 -10.02 -3.01
CA ALA A 27 -1.53 -8.73 -3.68
C ALA A 27 -0.14 -8.31 -4.20
N TYR A 28 0.93 -8.52 -3.43
CA TYR A 28 2.30 -8.23 -3.87
C TYR A 28 2.68 -9.05 -5.11
N GLU A 29 2.48 -10.37 -5.06
CA GLU A 29 2.80 -11.27 -6.18
C GLU A 29 1.97 -10.94 -7.42
N SER A 30 0.67 -10.67 -7.26
CA SER A 30 -0.23 -10.24 -8.34
C SER A 30 0.27 -8.94 -9.00
N ILE A 31 0.60 -7.92 -8.20
CA ILE A 31 1.11 -6.63 -8.69
C ILE A 31 2.44 -6.80 -9.43
N CYS A 32 3.38 -7.59 -8.89
CA CYS A 32 4.65 -7.88 -9.56
C CYS A 32 4.46 -8.66 -10.86
N SER A 33 3.50 -9.59 -10.92
CA SER A 33 3.22 -10.37 -12.14
C SER A 33 2.72 -9.51 -13.30
N VAL A 34 1.92 -8.47 -13.03
CA VAL A 34 1.32 -7.60 -14.05
C VAL A 34 2.25 -6.45 -14.43
N LEU A 35 2.92 -5.85 -13.45
CA LEU A 35 3.71 -4.62 -13.65
C LEU A 35 5.20 -4.87 -13.84
N GLY A 36 5.66 -6.10 -13.59
CA GLY A 36 7.05 -6.52 -13.62
C GLY A 36 7.76 -6.40 -12.27
N ASP A 37 8.86 -7.13 -12.15
CA ASP A 37 9.72 -7.09 -10.97
C ASP A 37 10.34 -5.70 -10.77
N ASN A 38 10.56 -5.31 -9.51
CA ASN A 38 11.11 -4.00 -9.07
C ASN A 38 10.19 -2.78 -9.20
N VAL A 39 8.90 -2.93 -9.50
CA VAL A 39 7.94 -1.81 -9.44
C VAL A 39 7.78 -1.28 -8.03
N VAL A 40 7.84 -2.17 -7.05
CA VAL A 40 7.96 -1.83 -5.64
C VAL A 40 8.89 -2.86 -4.99
N SER A 41 9.80 -2.43 -4.13
CA SER A 41 10.61 -3.40 -3.39
C SER A 41 9.75 -4.09 -2.33
N LYS A 42 10.00 -5.39 -2.12
CA LYS A 42 9.34 -6.18 -1.06
C LYS A 42 9.44 -5.48 0.30
N ASN A 43 10.62 -4.93 0.61
CA ASN A 43 10.83 -4.22 1.86
C ASN A 43 9.95 -2.96 1.96
N THR A 44 9.89 -2.12 0.91
CA THR A 44 9.04 -0.92 0.92
C THR A 44 7.56 -1.27 1.04
N PHE A 45 7.09 -2.34 0.38
CA PHE A 45 5.71 -2.78 0.46
C PHE A 45 5.33 -3.27 1.86
N PHE A 46 6.10 -4.22 2.40
CA PHE A 46 5.76 -4.84 3.67
C PHE A 46 6.20 -4.01 4.88
N ALA A 47 7.44 -3.56 4.95
CA ALA A 47 7.97 -2.89 6.14
C ALA A 47 7.48 -1.45 6.25
N SER A 48 7.57 -0.67 5.16
CA SER A 48 7.15 0.74 5.19
C SER A 48 5.65 0.94 4.94
N GLY A 49 4.99 -0.02 4.30
CA GLY A 49 3.55 0.00 4.04
C GLY A 49 2.76 -0.79 5.08
N ILE A 50 2.63 -2.11 4.84
CA ILE A 50 1.71 -2.99 5.59
C ILE A 50 1.98 -3.00 7.09
N ARG A 51 3.24 -3.15 7.52
CA ARG A 51 3.60 -3.24 8.96
C ARG A 51 3.41 -1.92 9.72
N LYS A 52 3.33 -0.78 9.04
CA LYS A 52 3.04 0.53 9.65
C LYS A 52 1.55 0.83 9.77
N LEU A 53 0.66 -0.01 9.21
CA LEU A 53 -0.78 0.22 9.28
C LEU A 53 -1.32 0.29 10.72
N PRO A 54 -0.93 -0.60 11.66
CA PRO A 54 -1.42 -0.49 13.04
C PRO A 54 -1.07 0.83 13.71
N GLU A 55 0.17 1.30 13.57
CA GLU A 55 0.62 2.61 14.09
C GLU A 55 -0.16 3.76 13.46
N ARG A 56 -0.42 3.68 12.14
CA ARG A 56 -1.20 4.68 11.41
C ARG A 56 -2.67 4.69 11.83
N TRP A 57 -3.29 3.54 12.05
CA TRP A 57 -4.66 3.46 12.52
C TRP A 57 -4.82 3.99 13.94
N LEU A 58 -3.87 3.70 14.82
CA LEU A 58 -3.83 4.30 16.16
C LEU A 58 -3.81 5.83 16.08
N LYS A 59 -2.98 6.40 15.20
CA LYS A 59 -2.95 7.86 14.97
C LYS A 59 -4.28 8.44 14.47
N VAL A 60 -5.03 7.73 13.61
CA VAL A 60 -6.38 8.17 13.21
C VAL A 60 -7.31 8.20 14.42
N ILE A 61 -7.29 7.14 15.23
CA ILE A 61 -8.16 7.00 16.40
C ILE A 61 -7.85 8.08 17.42
N ASP A 62 -6.57 8.30 17.72
CA ASP A 62 -6.10 9.32 18.67
C ASP A 62 -6.38 10.75 18.20
N ASN A 63 -6.60 10.94 16.89
CA ASN A 63 -6.91 12.23 16.26
C ASN A 63 -8.39 12.34 15.87
N ASP A 64 -9.29 11.66 16.57
CA ASP A 64 -10.75 11.71 16.37
C ASP A 64 -11.20 11.47 14.91
N GLY A 65 -10.46 10.64 14.16
CA GLY A 65 -10.76 10.32 12.77
C GLY A 65 -10.18 11.29 11.75
N ASP A 66 -9.51 12.37 12.17
CA ASP A 66 -8.93 13.34 11.26
C ASP A 66 -7.72 12.77 10.50
N TYR A 67 -7.60 13.21 9.25
CA TYR A 67 -6.43 12.89 8.42
C TYR A 67 -5.16 13.46 9.06
N PHE A 68 -4.10 12.65 9.08
CA PHE A 68 -2.76 13.04 9.48
C PHE A 68 -1.81 12.87 8.29
N ASP A 69 -0.72 13.65 8.27
CA ASP A 69 0.20 13.84 7.13
C ASP A 69 -0.40 14.72 6.00
N ASN A 70 -0.40 16.06 6.21
CA ASN A 70 -0.73 17.06 5.18
C ASN A 70 0.43 17.26 4.18
#